data_AF-A0A969AS27-F1
#
_entry.id   AF-A0A969AS27-F1
#
_cell.length_a   1.000
_cell.length_b   1.000
_cell.length_c   1.000
_cell.angle_alpha   90.00
_cell.angle_beta   90.00
_cell.angle_gamma   90.00
#
_symmetry.space_group_name_H-M   'P 1'
#
loop_
_entity.id
_entity.type
_entity.pdbx_description
1 polymer ?
#
loop_
_entity_poly.entity_id
_entity_poly.type
_entity_poly.pdbx_seq_one_letter_code
_entity_poly.pdbx_strand_id
1 'polypeptide(L)'
;MFVSASATDQLKAFCQKTFLFGQEPSAELFAILLVYFVQGILGLSSLAVSFFLKDDLGLSPAEVSALLGVSTLPWVIKPIYGFLSDSVPIVGFRRRSYLLIAGVIGS
;
A
#
# COMPACT_ATOMS: atom_id res chain seq x y z
N MET A 1 44.01 3.01 21.16
CA MET A 1 42.99 4.01 21.53
C MET A 1 41.63 3.41 21.21
N PHE A 2 41.08 2.62 22.13
CA PHE A 2 39.79 1.93 21.95
C PHE A 2 38.70 2.85 22.49
N VAL A 3 38.09 3.64 21.60
CA VAL A 3 36.89 4.40 21.94
C VAL A 3 35.77 3.38 22.08
N SER A 4 35.27 3.22 23.30
CA SER A 4 34.06 2.47 23.61
C SER A 4 32.94 2.99 22.71
N ALA A 5 32.53 2.21 21.71
CA ALA A 5 31.37 2.55 20.89
C ALA A 5 30.17 2.67 21.84
N SER A 6 29.57 3.86 21.91
CA SER A 6 28.43 4.12 22.76
C SER A 6 27.33 3.10 22.47
N ALA A 7 26.63 2.62 23.50
CA ALA A 7 25.54 1.65 23.34
C ALA A 7 24.49 2.12 22.30
N THR A 8 24.33 3.43 22.14
CA THR A 8 23.50 4.08 21.12
C THR A 8 23.98 3.83 19.69
N ASP A 9 25.29 3.82 19.46
CA ASP A 9 25.88 3.62 18.13
C ASP A 9 25.78 2.14 17.72
N GLN A 10 25.95 1.23 18.69
CA GLN A 10 25.73 -0.20 18.49
C GLN A 10 24.26 -0.51 18.21
N LEU A 11 23.34 0.12 18.95
CA LEU A 11 21.89 -0.01 18.72
C LEU A 11 21.49 0.53 17.34
N LYS A 12 22.00 1.70 16.95
CA LYS A 12 21.74 2.30 15.64
C LYS A 12 22.27 1.42 14.51
N ALA A 13 23.49 0.91 14.63
CA ALA A 13 24.09 -0.01 13.66
C ALA A 13 23.31 -1.34 13.56
N PHE A 14 22.84 -1.87 14.69
CA PHE A 14 21.99 -3.06 14.72
C PHE A 14 20.63 -2.81 14.04
N CYS A 15 19.94 -1.72 14.36
CA CYS A 15 18.66 -1.37 13.74
C CYS A 15 18.82 -1.12 12.23
N GLN A 16 19.89 -0.44 11.81
CA GLN A 16 20.16 -0.20 10.39
C GLN A 16 20.45 -1.50 9.64
N LYS A 17 21.19 -2.43 10.25
CA LYS A 17 21.48 -3.73 9.66
C LYS A 17 20.25 -4.64 9.59
N THR A 18 19.46 -4.67 10.65
CA THR A 18 18.33 -5.62 10.80
C THR A 18 17.05 -5.12 10.12
N PHE A 19 16.71 -3.83 10.27
CA PHE A 19 15.45 -3.27 9.74
C PHE A 19 15.63 -2.54 8.42
N LEU A 20 16.75 -1.83 8.23
CA LEU A 20 17.01 -1.06 7.00
C LEU A 20 17.90 -1.82 6.01
N PHE A 21 18.25 -3.08 6.30
CA PHE A 21 19.12 -3.92 5.46
C PHE A 21 20.42 -3.22 5.01
N GLY A 22 20.97 -2.35 5.86
CA GLY A 22 22.18 -1.57 5.57
C GLY A 22 21.97 -0.31 4.72
N GLN A 23 20.73 0.04 4.37
CA GLN A 23 20.42 1.31 3.70
C GLN A 23 20.58 2.49 4.68
N GLU A 24 20.95 3.66 4.14
CA GLU A 24 20.96 4.88 4.94
C GLU A 24 19.52 5.33 5.26
N PRO A 25 19.24 5.76 6.50
CA PRO A 25 17.92 6.27 6.88
C PRO A 25 17.65 7.61 6.17
N SER A 26 17.13 7.54 4.96
CA SER A 26 16.65 8.69 4.19
C SER A 26 15.17 8.97 4.48
N ALA A 27 14.74 10.23 4.28
CA ALA A 27 13.34 10.60 4.41
C ALA A 27 12.44 9.81 3.43
N GLU A 28 12.94 9.51 2.24
CA GLU A 28 12.25 8.70 1.23
C GLU A 28 12.02 7.28 1.70
N LEU A 29 13.05 6.63 2.25
CA LEU A 29 12.94 5.28 2.77
C LEU A 29 11.93 5.22 3.92
N PHE A 30 11.95 6.21 4.81
CA PHE A 30 10.98 6.29 5.89
C PHE A 30 9.54 6.48 5.38
N ALA A 31 9.35 7.33 4.36
CA ALA A 31 8.04 7.52 3.74
C ALA A 31 7.52 6.21 3.11
N ILE A 32 8.37 5.49 2.39
CA ILE A 32 8.03 4.19 1.80
C ILE A 32 7.66 3.18 2.90
N LEU A 33 8.48 3.06 3.94
CA LEU A 33 8.23 2.15 5.06
C LEU A 33 6.89 2.46 5.75
N LEU A 34 6.59 3.74 5.96
CA LEU A 34 5.33 4.17 6.57
C LEU A 34 4.13 3.80 5.69
N VAL A 35 4.21 4.04 4.38
CA VAL A 35 3.13 3.67 3.44
C VAL A 35 2.90 2.16 3.45
N TYR A 36 3.95 1.34 3.38
CA TYR A 36 3.82 -0.11 3.42
C TYR A 36 3.34 -0.63 4.79
N PHE A 37 3.72 0.04 5.88
CA PHE A 37 3.21 -0.28 7.21
C PHE A 37 1.69 -0.05 7.29
N VAL A 38 1.22 1.11 6.82
CA VAL A 38 -0.22 1.39 6.73
C VAL A 38 -0.93 0.36 5.85
N GLN A 39 -0.35 0.01 4.68
CA GLN A 39 -0.91 -1.05 3.84
C GLN A 39 -1.03 -2.39 4.56
N GLY A 40 -0.05 -2.77 5.39
CA GLY A 40 -0.11 -3.99 6.19
C GLY A 40 -1.24 -3.96 7.22
N ILE A 41 -1.43 -2.84 7.91
CA ILE A 41 -2.50 -2.69 8.92
C ILE A 41 -3.90 -2.78 8.28
N LEU A 42 -4.07 -2.34 7.02
CA LEU A 42 -5.35 -2.49 6.31
C LEU A 42 -5.78 -3.98 6.16
N GLY A 43 -4.85 -4.94 6.29
CA GLY A 43 -5.21 -6.36 6.38
C GLY A 43 -6.04 -6.69 7.63
N LEU A 44 -5.76 -6.03 8.76
CA LEU A 44 -6.52 -6.22 10.01
C LEU A 44 -7.94 -5.67 9.89
N SER A 45 -8.12 -4.51 9.25
CA SER A 45 -9.46 -3.96 9.01
C SER A 45 -10.26 -4.85 8.05
N SER A 46 -9.61 -5.41 7.03
CA SER A 46 -10.24 -6.36 6.09
C SER A 46 -10.74 -7.62 6.79
N LEU A 47 -10.02 -8.09 7.81
CA LEU A 47 -10.44 -9.22 8.65
C LEU A 47 -11.66 -8.86 9.52
N ALA A 48 -11.66 -7.68 10.13
CA ALA A 48 -12.81 -7.19 10.90
C ALA A 48 -14.08 -7.09 10.02
N VAL A 49 -13.96 -6.61 8.79
CA VAL A 49 -15.06 -6.57 7.81
C VAL A 49 -15.55 -7.99 7.48
N SER A 50 -14.64 -8.95 7.33
CA SER A 50 -15.00 -10.34 7.05
C SER A 50 -15.78 -10.98 8.20
N PHE A 51 -15.40 -10.70 9.46
CA PHE A 51 -16.14 -11.14 10.64
C PHE A 51 -17.50 -10.47 10.75
N PHE A 52 -17.59 -9.16 10.53
CA PHE A 52 -18.87 -8.45 10.50
C PHE A 52 -19.84 -9.03 9.45
N LEU A 53 -19.37 -9.26 8.23
CA LEU A 53 -20.18 -9.83 7.14
C LEU A 53 -20.66 -11.26 7.47
N LYS A 54 -19.83 -12.05 8.14
CA LYS A 54 -20.16 -13.45 8.46
C LYS A 54 -21.04 -13.57 9.72
N ASP A 55 -20.68 -12.87 10.79
CA ASP A 55 -21.23 -13.10 12.12
C ASP A 55 -22.46 -12.22 12.40
N ASP A 56 -22.49 -10.97 11.90
CA ASP A 56 -23.64 -10.07 12.09
C ASP A 56 -24.64 -10.14 10.92
N LEU A 57 -24.15 -10.26 9.69
CA LEU A 57 -24.98 -10.31 8.47
C LEU A 57 -25.31 -11.74 8.02
N GLY A 58 -24.68 -12.76 8.61
CA GLY A 58 -24.98 -14.17 8.34
C GLY A 58 -24.63 -14.65 6.93
N LEU A 59 -23.79 -13.92 6.20
CA LEU A 59 -23.43 -14.24 4.82
C LEU A 59 -22.68 -15.56 4.75
N SER A 60 -22.96 -16.35 3.71
CA SER A 60 -22.21 -17.57 3.44
C SER A 60 -20.75 -17.22 3.09
N PRO A 61 -19.78 -18.12 3.36
CA PRO A 61 -18.38 -17.90 2.98
C PRO A 61 -18.19 -17.62 1.48
N ALA A 62 -19.07 -18.15 0.63
CA ALA A 62 -19.08 -17.92 -0.82
C ALA A 62 -19.47 -16.47 -1.15
N GLU A 63 -20.49 -15.92 -0.50
CA GLU A 63 -20.95 -14.54 -0.71
C GLU A 63 -19.93 -13.53 -0.20
N VAL A 64 -19.33 -13.76 0.97
CA VAL A 64 -18.25 -12.89 1.48
C VAL A 64 -17.06 -12.89 0.52
N SER A 65 -16.66 -14.06 0.03
CA SER A 65 -15.56 -14.17 -0.94
C SER A 65 -15.89 -13.50 -2.27
N ALA A 66 -17.14 -13.60 -2.73
CA ALA A 66 -17.59 -12.93 -3.95
C ALA A 66 -17.59 -11.39 -3.79
N LEU A 67 -18.08 -10.88 -2.66
CA LEU A 67 -18.09 -9.43 -2.38
C LEU A 67 -16.67 -8.86 -2.27
N LEU A 68 -15.79 -9.54 -1.54
CA LEU A 68 -14.38 -9.16 -1.46
C LEU A 68 -13.68 -9.31 -2.82
N GLY A 69 -14.00 -10.34 -3.58
CA GLY A 69 -13.50 -10.52 -4.95
C GLY A 69 -13.88 -9.34 -5.86
N VAL A 70 -15.16 -8.94 -5.85
CA VAL A 70 -15.64 -7.79 -6.61
C VAL A 70 -14.95 -6.50 -6.17
N SER A 71 -14.76 -6.28 -4.87
CA SER A 71 -14.08 -5.08 -4.36
C SER A 71 -12.59 -5.02 -4.76
N THR A 72 -11.96 -6.16 -5.07
CA THR A 72 -10.58 -6.20 -5.59
C THR A 72 -10.48 -5.99 -7.10
N LEU A 73 -11.58 -6.06 -7.85
CA LEU A 73 -11.56 -5.87 -9.32
C LEU A 73 -10.90 -4.56 -9.77
N PRO A 74 -11.15 -3.39 -9.15
CA PRO A 74 -10.47 -2.16 -9.54
C PRO A 74 -8.95 -2.25 -9.41
N TRP A 75 -8.44 -2.99 -8.42
CA TRP A 75 -7.00 -3.21 -8.23
C TRP A 75 -6.42 -4.08 -9.35
N VAL A 76 -7.18 -5.06 -9.83
CA VAL A 76 -6.79 -5.93 -10.95
C VAL A 76 -6.77 -5.18 -12.29
N ILE A 77 -7.67 -4.20 -12.48
CA ILE A 77 -7.77 -3.42 -13.73
C ILE A 77 -6.66 -2.35 -13.81
N LYS A 78 -5.98 -2.00 -12.71
CA LYS A 78 -4.91 -0.98 -12.68
C LYS A 78 -3.88 -1.05 -13.80
N PRO A 79 -3.32 -2.22 -14.18
CA PRO A 79 -2.36 -2.31 -15.28
C PRO A 79 -2.95 -1.88 -16.63
N ILE A 80 -4.24 -2.16 -16.85
CA ILE A 80 -4.96 -1.74 -18.07
C ILE A 80 -5.11 -0.22 -18.08
N TYR A 81 -5.47 0.39 -16.95
CA TYR A 81 -5.50 1.85 -16.82
C TYR A 81 -4.11 2.49 -17.02
N GLY A 82 -3.05 1.85 -16.53
CA GLY A 82 -1.67 2.27 -16.79
C GLY A 82 -1.31 2.24 -18.27
N PHE A 83 -1.62 1.13 -18.95
CA PHE A 83 -1.40 0.99 -20.39
C PHE A 83 -2.21 2.00 -21.20
N LEU A 84 -3.46 2.23 -20.85
CA LEU A 84 -4.34 3.19 -21.52
C LEU A 84 -3.83 4.63 -21.34
N SER A 85 -3.43 5.01 -20.13
CA SER A 85 -2.89 6.34 -19.83
C SER A 85 -1.57 6.61 -20.54
N ASP A 86 -0.71 5.61 -20.70
CA ASP A 86 0.58 5.78 -21.38
C ASP A 86 0.45 5.73 -22.92
N SER A 87 -0.56 5.03 -23.45
CA SER A 87 -0.75 4.79 -24.89
C SER A 87 -1.68 5.78 -25.61
N VAL A 88 -2.68 6.34 -24.93
CA VAL A 88 -3.67 7.24 -25.55
C VAL A 88 -3.60 8.63 -24.92
N PRO A 89 -3.07 9.66 -25.60
CA PRO A 89 -3.11 11.02 -25.09
C PRO A 89 -4.54 11.57 -25.14
N ILE A 90 -5.11 11.89 -23.97
CA ILE A 90 -6.41 12.57 -23.87
C ILE A 90 -6.12 14.08 -23.82
N VAL A 91 -6.63 14.82 -24.82
CA VAL A 91 -6.49 16.30 -24.91
C VAL A 91 -5.00 16.74 -24.95
N GLY A 92 -4.14 15.95 -25.61
CA GLY A 92 -2.70 16.25 -25.74
C GLY A 92 -1.86 15.99 -24.48
N PHE A 93 -2.48 15.65 -23.34
CA PHE A 93 -1.79 15.26 -22.10
C PHE A 93 -1.95 13.76 -21.84
N ARG A 94 -0.86 13.10 -21.40
CA ARG A 94 -0.86 11.63 -21.16
C ARG A 94 -1.30 11.22 -19.75
N ARG A 95 -0.87 11.94 -18.70
CA ARG A 95 -1.15 11.55 -17.30
C ARG A 95 -2.04 12.52 -16.51
N ARG A 96 -1.98 13.83 -16.81
CA ARG A 96 -2.71 14.86 -16.04
C ARG A 96 -4.23 14.79 -16.24
N SER A 97 -4.68 14.57 -17.47
CA SER A 97 -6.10 14.42 -17.84
C SER A 97 -6.72 13.18 -17.18
N TYR A 98 -6.00 12.05 -17.17
CA TYR A 98 -6.46 10.83 -16.51
C TYR A 98 -6.56 10.96 -14.99
N LEU A 99 -5.61 11.65 -14.34
CA LEU A 99 -5.66 11.89 -12.90
C LEU A 99 -6.83 12.79 -12.49
N LEU A 100 -7.16 13.81 -13.28
CA LEU A 100 -8.33 14.66 -13.03
C LEU A 100 -9.64 13.89 -13.20
N ILE A 101 -9.77 13.10 -14.26
CA ILE A 101 -10.96 12.26 -14.48
C ILE A 101 -11.10 11.22 -13.36
N ALA A 102 -10.02 10.54 -12.99
CA ALA A 102 -10.03 9.59 -11.88
C ALA A 102 -10.37 10.27 -10.54
N GLY A 103 -9.91 11.50 -10.32
CA GLY A 103 -10.24 12.28 -9.14
C GLY A 103 -11.71 12.68 -9.06
N VAL A 104 -12.35 12.99 -10.20
CA VAL A 104 -13.78 13.35 -10.25
C VAL A 104 -14.69 12.13 -10.20
N ILE A 105 -14.29 11.01 -10.81
CA ILE A 105 -15.07 9.77 -10.77
C ILE A 105 -14.94 9.08 -9.41
N GLY A 106 -13.80 9.24 -8.73
CA GLY A 106 -13.51 8.62 -7.44
C GLY A 106 -13.92 9.44 -6.21
N SER A 107 -14.43 10.66 -6.38
CA SER A 107 -14.98 11.53 -5.32
C SER A 107 -16.47 11.27 -5.12
#